data_AF-A0AAX4HM21-F1
#
_entry.id   AF-A0AAX4HM21-F1
#
_cell.length_a   1.000
_cell.length_b   1.000
_cell.length_c   1.000
_cell.angle_alpha   90.00
_cell.angle_beta   90.00
_cell.angle_gamma   90.00
#
_symmetry.space_group_name_H-M   'P 1'
#
loop_
_entity.id
_entity.type
_entity.pdbx_description
1 polymer ?
#
loop_
_entity_poly.entity_id
_entity_poly.type
_entity_poly.pdbx_seq_one_letter_code
_entity_poly.pdbx_strand_id
1 'polypeptide(L)'
;MKKYFFLTLSLAVIYLALKEQGPVVETEFPAPVRKIASQATPPTPKKETVLLPAKQNTSYKQVERKVRERVSPRTAEDFQQDPSYKLTRGHVFISNVGAIPKENYKSTMGEILYQDSVFVFVRSNGDKALLPVAYSPSTGKLHPISSILHVDNATESVRSEVKGLGFQEYYYSPGAKLLSVQSTQTEVLEVYSDLKDRGFEVQLEVVRPHQQGI
;
A
#
# COMPACT_ATOMS: atom_id res chain seq x y z
N MET A 1 0.41 49.19 -28.90
CA MET A 1 -0.21 48.34 -29.95
C MET A 1 0.82 47.38 -30.50
N LYS A 2 0.40 46.14 -30.84
CA LYS A 2 1.13 45.04 -31.50
C LYS A 2 1.96 44.09 -30.63
N LYS A 3 1.29 43.08 -30.02
CA LYS A 3 1.88 41.76 -29.71
C LYS A 3 0.80 40.66 -29.74
N TYR A 4 0.27 40.34 -30.92
CA TYR A 4 -0.49 39.10 -31.18
C TYR A 4 -0.24 38.68 -32.63
N PHE A 5 0.77 37.85 -32.89
CA PHE A 5 1.01 37.35 -34.25
C PHE A 5 1.62 35.93 -34.31
N PHE A 6 1.53 35.13 -33.25
CA PHE A 6 2.15 33.80 -33.23
C PHE A 6 1.21 32.66 -32.78
N LEU A 7 -0.10 32.81 -32.96
CA LEU A 7 -1.08 31.83 -32.46
C LEU A 7 -1.95 31.14 -33.52
N THR A 8 -1.51 31.03 -34.77
CA THR A 8 -2.34 30.42 -35.83
C THR A 8 -1.67 29.31 -36.65
N LEU A 9 -0.45 28.88 -36.32
CA LEU A 9 0.26 27.88 -37.16
C LEU A 9 0.40 26.46 -36.57
N SER A 10 -0.15 26.16 -35.38
CA SER A 10 0.00 24.83 -34.75
C SER A 10 -1.20 23.89 -34.90
N LEU A 11 -2.32 24.32 -35.48
CA LEU A 11 -3.54 23.49 -35.61
C LEU A 11 -3.62 22.66 -36.90
N ALA A 12 -2.80 22.97 -37.92
CA ALA A 12 -2.86 22.26 -39.21
C ALA A 12 -2.12 20.91 -39.22
N VAL A 13 -1.18 20.68 -38.30
CA VAL A 13 -0.34 19.46 -38.30
C VAL A 13 -1.02 18.28 -37.60
N ILE A 14 -1.92 18.53 -36.64
CA ILE A 14 -2.58 17.45 -35.88
C ILE A 14 -3.68 16.76 -36.71
N TYR A 15 -4.28 17.45 -37.68
CA TYR A 15 -5.38 16.88 -38.47
C TYR A 15 -4.94 15.84 -39.52
N LEU A 16 -3.65 15.79 -39.86
CA LEU A 16 -3.13 14.83 -40.85
C LEU A 16 -2.70 13.48 -40.25
N ALA A 17 -2.59 13.35 -38.93
CA ALA A 17 -2.15 12.11 -38.27
C ALA A 17 -3.30 11.13 -37.92
N LEU A 18 -4.57 11.54 -38.09
CA LEU A 18 -5.73 10.74 -37.68
C LEU A 18 -6.44 9.99 -38.83
N LYS A 19 -5.91 10.02 -40.06
CA LYS A 19 -6.59 9.47 -41.24
C LYS A 19 -6.10 8.09 -41.71
N GLU A 20 -5.16 7.45 -41.00
CA GLU A 20 -4.55 6.18 -41.44
C GLU A 20 -4.82 4.96 -40.52
N GLN A 21 -5.93 4.93 -39.78
CA GLN A 21 -6.32 3.72 -39.06
C GLN A 21 -7.43 3.00 -39.82
N GLY A 22 -7.04 1.96 -40.57
CA GLY A 22 -7.93 1.06 -41.30
C GLY A 22 -8.83 0.21 -40.37
N PRO A 23 -9.76 -0.56 -40.96
CA PRO A 23 -10.77 -1.29 -40.21
C PRO A 23 -10.15 -2.43 -39.39
N VAL A 24 -10.51 -2.46 -38.10
CA VAL A 24 -10.17 -3.52 -37.14
C VAL A 24 -10.97 -4.77 -37.48
N VAL A 25 -10.28 -5.88 -37.72
CA VAL A 25 -10.85 -7.20 -37.98
C VAL A 25 -11.28 -7.81 -36.64
N GLU A 26 -12.59 -8.04 -36.46
CA GLU A 26 -13.14 -8.82 -35.36
C GLU A 26 -12.63 -10.27 -35.45
N THR A 27 -11.95 -10.72 -34.40
CA THR A 27 -11.58 -12.13 -34.22
C THR A 27 -12.47 -12.73 -33.15
N GLU A 28 -13.38 -13.62 -33.56
CA GLU A 28 -14.23 -14.41 -32.68
C GLU A 28 -13.39 -15.38 -31.85
N PHE A 29 -13.52 -15.31 -30.52
CA PHE A 29 -12.97 -16.29 -29.59
C PHE A 29 -14.02 -17.36 -29.26
N PRO A 30 -13.70 -18.67 -29.37
CA PRO A 30 -14.64 -19.73 -28.99
C PRO A 30 -14.73 -19.89 -27.46
N ALA A 31 -15.94 -20.18 -26.99
CA ALA A 31 -16.30 -20.35 -25.59
C ALA A 31 -15.62 -21.57 -24.92
N PRO A 32 -15.33 -21.50 -23.60
CA PRO A 32 -14.73 -22.61 -22.87
C PRO A 32 -15.77 -23.67 -22.45
N VAL A 33 -15.50 -24.92 -22.82
CA VAL A 33 -16.22 -26.14 -22.41
C VAL A 33 -16.01 -26.41 -20.92
N ARG A 34 -17.09 -26.37 -20.13
CA ARG A 34 -17.10 -26.84 -18.72
C ARG A 34 -17.10 -28.38 -18.68
N LYS A 35 -16.04 -28.99 -18.15
CA LYS A 35 -16.06 -30.40 -17.70
C LYS A 35 -16.45 -30.46 -16.23
N ILE A 36 -17.59 -31.09 -15.98
CA ILE A 36 -18.12 -31.43 -14.65
C ILE A 36 -17.34 -32.65 -14.16
N ALA A 37 -16.59 -32.50 -13.08
CA ALA A 37 -15.94 -33.61 -12.39
C ALA A 37 -16.94 -34.26 -11.42
N SER A 38 -17.12 -35.57 -11.63
CA SER A 38 -17.98 -36.50 -10.91
C SER A 38 -17.56 -36.67 -9.45
N GLN A 39 -18.56 -36.75 -8.56
CA GLN A 39 -18.44 -37.20 -7.18
C GLN A 39 -18.14 -38.70 -7.13
N ALA A 40 -17.20 -39.11 -6.27
CA ALA A 40 -17.09 -40.51 -5.84
C ALA A 40 -16.82 -40.56 -4.32
N THR A 41 -17.70 -41.30 -3.66
CA THR A 41 -17.81 -41.64 -2.24
C THR A 41 -16.55 -42.25 -1.60
N PRO A 42 -16.28 -41.99 -0.30
CA PRO A 42 -15.32 -42.77 0.49
C PRO A 42 -15.98 -43.98 1.18
N PRO A 43 -15.42 -45.20 1.08
CA PRO A 43 -15.84 -46.32 1.93
C PRO A 43 -14.98 -46.47 3.21
N THR A 44 -15.71 -46.41 4.34
CA THR A 44 -15.66 -47.27 5.54
C THR A 44 -14.39 -47.34 6.42
N PRO A 45 -14.51 -47.13 7.76
CA PRO A 45 -13.39 -47.22 8.70
C PRO A 45 -13.10 -48.68 9.10
N LYS A 46 -11.84 -49.10 9.00
CA LYS A 46 -11.35 -50.33 9.64
C LYS A 46 -11.00 -50.03 11.10
N LYS A 47 -11.67 -50.74 12.03
CA LYS A 47 -11.25 -50.86 13.43
C LYS A 47 -9.95 -51.66 13.46
N GLU A 48 -8.85 -51.01 13.82
CA GLU A 48 -7.61 -51.68 14.18
C GLU A 48 -7.43 -51.51 15.70
N THR A 49 -7.47 -52.65 16.40
CA THR A 49 -7.20 -52.71 17.85
C THR A 49 -5.69 -52.82 18.00
N VAL A 50 -5.03 -51.71 18.33
CA VAL A 50 -3.59 -51.70 18.63
C VAL A 50 -3.39 -51.83 20.14
N LEU A 51 -2.74 -52.91 20.52
CA LEU A 51 -2.26 -53.22 21.86
C LEU A 51 -1.27 -52.14 22.32
N LEU A 52 -1.50 -51.57 23.51
CA LEU A 52 -0.60 -50.63 24.18
C LEU A 52 0.63 -51.37 24.72
N PRO A 53 1.87 -51.04 24.30
CA PRO A 53 3.05 -51.35 25.09
C PRO A 53 3.36 -50.24 26.09
N ALA A 54 3.92 -50.70 27.21
CA ALA A 54 4.22 -50.00 28.44
C ALA A 54 5.08 -48.72 28.29
N LYS A 55 4.75 -47.77 29.18
CA LYS A 55 5.58 -46.71 29.77
C LYS A 55 7.04 -46.67 29.29
N GLN A 56 7.36 -45.68 28.46
CA GLN A 56 8.71 -45.12 28.38
C GLN A 56 8.70 -43.72 28.98
N ASN A 57 9.46 -43.56 30.06
CA ASN A 57 9.82 -42.27 30.65
C ASN A 57 10.58 -41.45 29.61
N THR A 58 9.88 -40.57 28.91
CA THR A 58 10.53 -39.49 28.17
C THR A 58 10.87 -38.40 29.17
N SER A 59 12.16 -38.34 29.52
CA SER A 59 12.78 -37.18 30.15
C SER A 59 12.44 -35.94 29.34
N TYR A 60 11.55 -35.09 29.89
CA TYR A 60 11.25 -33.79 29.33
C TYR A 60 12.52 -32.96 29.41
N LYS A 61 13.30 -32.96 28.33
CA LYS A 61 14.31 -31.95 28.08
C LYS A 61 13.53 -30.63 28.06
N GLN A 62 13.61 -29.85 29.13
CA GLN A 62 13.13 -28.49 29.19
C GLN A 62 13.78 -27.74 28.02
N VAL A 63 13.04 -27.61 26.93
CA VAL A 63 13.37 -26.66 25.89
C VAL A 63 13.14 -25.31 26.56
N GLU A 64 14.22 -24.66 26.99
CA GLU A 64 14.19 -23.25 27.38
C GLU A 64 13.43 -22.51 26.29
N ARG A 65 12.20 -22.10 26.62
CA ARG A 65 11.48 -21.13 25.81
C ARG A 65 12.35 -19.89 25.85
N LYS A 66 13.10 -19.65 24.77
CA LYS A 66 13.69 -18.35 24.46
C LYS A 66 12.56 -17.35 24.61
N VAL A 67 12.57 -16.65 25.74
CA VAL A 67 11.64 -15.56 26.04
C VAL A 67 11.87 -14.58 24.90
N ARG A 68 10.92 -14.50 23.97
CA ARG A 68 10.91 -13.43 22.97
C ARG A 68 10.77 -12.16 23.78
N GLU A 69 11.86 -11.45 23.99
CA GLU A 69 11.85 -10.08 24.48
C GLU A 69 10.78 -9.34 23.71
N ARG A 70 9.71 -8.97 24.41
CA ARG A 70 8.80 -7.95 23.92
C ARG A 70 9.63 -6.68 23.92
N VAL A 71 10.20 -6.33 22.77
CA VAL A 71 10.75 -5.00 22.54
C VAL A 71 9.58 -4.04 22.74
N SER A 72 9.49 -3.48 23.95
CA SER A 72 8.51 -2.44 24.27
C SER A 72 8.76 -1.26 23.32
N PRO A 73 7.71 -0.58 22.85
CA PRO A 73 7.86 0.52 21.92
C PRO A 73 8.75 1.59 22.55
N ARG A 74 9.87 1.88 21.88
CA ARG A 74 10.65 3.10 22.06
C ARG A 74 9.69 4.29 21.97
N THR A 75 9.79 5.24 22.89
CA THR A 75 8.88 6.39 23.01
C THR A 75 8.93 7.25 21.74
N ALA A 76 7.91 8.10 21.52
CA ALA A 76 7.82 9.01 20.37
C ALA A 76 9.08 9.87 20.15
N GLU A 77 9.84 10.09 21.23
CA GLU A 77 11.06 10.90 21.31
C GLU A 77 12.21 10.32 20.48
N ASP A 78 12.20 9.00 20.22
CA ASP A 78 13.23 8.33 19.42
C ASP A 78 13.03 8.49 17.90
N PHE A 79 11.92 9.10 17.49
CA PHE A 79 11.54 9.24 16.09
C PHE A 79 11.69 10.68 15.60
N GLN A 80 12.43 10.85 14.49
CA GLN A 80 12.55 12.14 13.84
C GLN A 80 11.26 12.44 13.05
N GLN A 81 10.42 13.30 13.61
CA GLN A 81 9.16 13.72 13.01
C GLN A 81 9.40 14.75 11.90
N ASP A 82 8.65 14.64 10.79
CA ASP A 82 8.62 15.65 9.74
C ASP A 82 7.22 16.26 9.61
N PRO A 83 7.02 17.53 10.00
CA PRO A 83 5.72 18.18 9.95
C PRO A 83 5.31 18.62 8.53
N SER A 84 6.18 18.47 7.52
CA SER A 84 5.87 18.87 6.14
C SER A 84 4.83 17.95 5.47
N TYR A 85 4.67 16.72 5.96
CA TYR A 85 3.69 15.75 5.49
C TYR A 85 2.42 15.79 6.32
N LYS A 86 1.31 16.18 5.69
CA LYS A 86 -0.03 16.07 6.28
C LYS A 86 -0.52 14.65 6.16
N LEU A 87 -0.89 14.06 7.30
CA LEU A 87 -1.47 12.73 7.38
C LEU A 87 -2.88 12.81 7.94
N THR A 88 -3.72 11.88 7.50
CA THR A 88 -5.08 11.75 8.04
C THR A 88 -5.07 11.42 9.54
N ARG A 89 -6.11 11.88 10.26
CA ARG A 89 -6.42 11.45 11.65
C ARG A 89 -5.35 11.79 12.70
N GLY A 90 -4.61 12.87 12.51
CA GLY A 90 -3.63 13.36 13.50
C GLY A 90 -2.40 12.47 13.66
N HIS A 91 -2.09 11.64 12.66
CA HIS A 91 -0.81 10.95 12.62
C HIS A 91 0.30 11.93 12.24
N VAL A 92 1.53 11.57 12.59
CA VAL A 92 2.74 12.33 12.24
C VAL A 92 3.67 11.46 11.42
N PHE A 93 4.29 12.03 10.40
CA PHE A 93 5.24 11.31 9.57
C PHE A 93 6.55 11.14 10.34
N ILE A 94 7.09 9.92 10.30
CA ILE A 94 8.39 9.63 10.88
C ILE A 94 9.39 9.40 9.76
N SER A 95 10.36 10.31 9.64
CA SER A 95 11.53 10.10 8.81
C SER A 95 12.42 9.00 9.42
N ASN A 96 13.23 8.33 8.61
CA ASN A 96 14.18 7.27 9.02
C ASN A 96 13.59 5.96 9.57
N VAL A 97 12.27 5.76 9.53
CA VAL A 97 11.63 4.48 9.87
C VAL A 97 10.88 3.94 8.65
N GLY A 98 11.04 2.64 8.41
CA GLY A 98 10.40 1.94 7.32
C GLY A 98 9.63 0.72 7.80
N ALA A 99 8.51 0.42 7.14
CA ALA A 99 7.75 -0.81 7.38
C ALA A 99 8.03 -1.85 6.29
N ILE A 100 8.07 -3.12 6.70
CA ILE A 100 8.27 -4.28 5.82
C ILE A 100 7.22 -5.32 6.18
N PRO A 101 6.48 -5.91 5.22
CA PRO A 101 5.64 -7.06 5.50
C PRO A 101 6.46 -8.20 6.13
N LYS A 102 5.95 -8.80 7.20
CA LYS A 102 6.71 -9.71 8.05
C LYS A 102 7.28 -10.92 7.31
N GLU A 103 6.54 -11.42 6.32
CA GLU A 103 6.93 -12.48 5.40
C GLU A 103 8.14 -12.13 4.53
N ASN A 104 8.39 -10.84 4.31
CA ASN A 104 9.48 -10.32 3.47
C ASN A 104 10.69 -9.85 4.30
N TYR A 105 10.55 -9.76 5.62
CA TYR A 105 11.62 -9.27 6.48
C TYR A 105 12.81 -10.24 6.56
N LYS A 106 14.02 -9.68 6.43
CA LYS A 106 15.29 -10.36 6.67
C LYS A 106 16.05 -9.59 7.74
N SER A 107 16.76 -10.29 8.63
CA SER A 107 17.54 -9.66 9.72
C SER A 107 18.60 -8.67 9.24
N THR A 108 19.00 -8.74 7.97
CA THR A 108 19.94 -7.82 7.33
C THR A 108 19.32 -6.47 6.94
N MET A 109 17.99 -6.34 6.96
CA MET A 109 17.27 -5.13 6.50
C MET A 109 17.23 -4.00 7.53
N GLY A 110 17.69 -4.24 8.76
CA GLY A 110 17.80 -3.21 9.79
C GLY A 110 17.41 -3.70 11.19
N GLU A 111 17.73 -2.85 12.17
CA GLU A 111 17.33 -3.03 13.56
C GLU A 111 15.81 -2.92 13.68
N ILE A 112 15.18 -3.92 14.31
CA ILE A 112 13.74 -3.90 14.59
C ILE A 112 13.47 -2.89 15.70
N LEU A 113 12.63 -1.90 15.39
CA LEU A 113 12.14 -0.93 16.36
C LEU A 113 10.82 -1.39 16.98
N TYR A 114 9.95 -1.97 16.14
CA TYR A 114 8.64 -2.47 16.54
C TYR A 114 8.19 -3.57 15.56
N GLN A 115 7.35 -4.49 16.01
CA GLN A 115 6.71 -5.47 15.13
C GLN A 115 5.28 -5.73 15.59
N ASP A 116 4.38 -5.89 14.63
CA ASP A 116 3.03 -6.37 14.89
C ASP A 116 2.78 -7.73 14.20
N SER A 117 1.50 -8.06 13.97
CA SER A 117 1.11 -9.30 13.31
C SER A 117 1.45 -9.33 11.82
N VAL A 118 1.52 -8.17 11.16
CA VAL A 118 1.65 -8.02 9.70
C VAL A 118 2.97 -7.38 9.29
N PHE A 119 3.47 -6.40 10.05
CA PHE A 119 4.64 -5.60 9.68
C PHE A 119 5.77 -5.69 10.71
N VAL A 120 6.99 -5.58 10.20
CA VAL A 120 8.21 -5.31 10.96
C VAL A 120 8.63 -3.88 10.61
N PHE A 121 8.80 -3.06 11.64
CA PHE A 121 9.22 -1.67 11.53
C PHE A 121 10.70 -1.57 11.90
N VAL A 122 11.50 -1.04 10.99
CA VAL A 122 12.95 -0.98 11.11
C VAL A 122 13.45 0.44 10.96
N ARG A 123 14.62 0.71 11.56
CA ARG A 123 15.36 1.94 11.25
C ARG A 123 15.89 1.83 9.82
N SER A 124 15.49 2.77 8.97
CA SER A 124 15.93 2.84 7.58
C SER A 124 17.38 3.33 7.55
N ASN A 125 18.22 2.60 6.81
CA ASN A 125 19.60 2.99 6.51
C ASN A 125 19.70 3.69 5.14
N GLY A 126 18.58 4.18 4.59
CA GLY A 126 18.52 4.79 3.26
C GLY A 126 18.04 3.84 2.15
N ASP A 127 17.59 2.64 2.49
CA ASP A 127 17.01 1.71 1.50
C ASP A 127 15.65 2.21 1.00
N LYS A 128 15.54 2.37 -0.32
CA LYS A 128 14.32 2.86 -1.01
C LYS A 128 13.15 1.87 -1.01
N ALA A 129 13.37 0.62 -0.60
CA ALA A 129 12.36 -0.44 -0.66
C ALA A 129 11.44 -0.50 0.57
N LEU A 130 11.66 0.38 1.56
CA LEU A 130 10.89 0.39 2.79
C LEU A 130 9.62 1.21 2.64
N LEU A 131 8.51 0.72 3.18
CA LEU A 131 7.26 1.47 3.15
C LEU A 131 7.34 2.65 4.12
N PRO A 132 6.91 3.86 3.72
CA PRO A 132 6.92 5.02 4.60
C PRO A 132 5.98 4.82 5.79
N VAL A 133 6.32 5.41 6.93
CA VAL A 133 5.68 5.13 8.22
C VAL A 133 5.12 6.39 8.88
N ALA A 134 3.92 6.26 9.42
CA ALA A 134 3.27 7.23 10.26
C ALA A 134 3.26 6.75 11.72
N TYR A 135 3.39 7.68 12.66
CA TYR A 135 3.22 7.45 14.10
C TYR A 135 1.88 8.03 14.56
N SER A 136 1.19 7.29 15.43
CA SER A 136 -0.05 7.74 16.08
C SER A 136 0.25 8.15 17.53
N PRO A 137 0.30 9.46 17.85
CA PRO A 137 0.56 9.91 19.22
C PRO A 137 -0.47 9.41 20.23
N SER A 138 -1.73 9.27 19.79
CA SER A 138 -2.83 8.80 20.64
C SER A 138 -2.71 7.34 21.06
N THR A 139 -2.07 6.49 20.25
CA THR A 139 -1.98 5.04 20.51
C THR A 139 -0.55 4.56 20.74
N GLY A 140 0.44 5.38 20.47
CA GLY A 140 1.85 5.01 20.53
C GLY A 140 2.29 4.01 19.46
N LYS A 141 1.52 3.87 18.37
CA LYS A 141 1.76 2.84 17.33
C LYS A 141 2.29 3.42 16.03
N LEU A 142 3.05 2.59 15.32
CA LEU A 142 3.51 2.84 13.96
C LEU A 142 2.56 2.18 12.96
N HIS A 143 2.35 2.85 11.83
CA HIS A 143 1.47 2.42 10.76
C HIS A 143 2.11 2.69 9.39
N PRO A 144 2.10 1.74 8.45
CA PRO A 144 2.52 2.04 7.09
C PRO A 144 1.57 3.05 6.44
N ILE A 145 2.14 3.94 5.64
CA ILE A 145 1.40 4.87 4.81
C ILE A 145 0.89 4.12 3.57
N SER A 146 -0.35 4.41 3.20
CA SER A 146 -1.04 3.83 2.05
C SER A 146 -0.41 4.34 0.76
N SER A 147 -0.66 3.63 -0.35
CA SER A 147 -0.33 4.16 -1.68
C SER A 147 -1.39 5.13 -2.21
N ILE A 148 -2.36 5.50 -1.37
CA ILE A 148 -3.42 6.46 -1.69
C ILE A 148 -3.13 7.81 -1.04
N LEU A 149 -3.28 8.86 -1.83
CA LEU A 149 -3.23 10.25 -1.39
C LEU A 149 -4.60 10.88 -1.60
N HIS A 150 -4.95 11.84 -0.76
CA HIS A 150 -6.19 12.60 -0.86
C HIS A 150 -5.87 14.05 -1.21
N VAL A 151 -6.51 14.57 -2.25
CA VAL A 151 -6.54 15.99 -2.60
C VAL A 151 -7.87 16.54 -2.07
N ASP A 152 -7.78 17.41 -1.08
CA ASP A 152 -8.93 18.10 -0.48
C ASP A 152 -9.39 19.25 -1.38
N ASN A 153 -10.63 19.71 -1.16
CA ASN A 153 -11.25 20.78 -1.92
C ASN A 153 -11.25 20.56 -3.45
N ALA A 154 -11.18 19.31 -3.88
CA ALA A 154 -11.13 18.93 -5.29
C ALA A 154 -12.47 19.21 -5.99
N THR A 155 -12.44 20.17 -6.92
CA THR A 155 -13.51 20.42 -7.89
C THR A 155 -13.30 19.59 -9.16
N GLU A 156 -14.27 19.59 -10.07
CA GLU A 156 -14.12 18.92 -11.38
C GLU A 156 -12.94 19.46 -12.20
N SER A 157 -12.62 20.75 -12.04
CA SER A 157 -11.46 21.37 -12.67
C SER A 157 -10.16 20.80 -12.11
N VAL A 158 -10.05 20.72 -10.77
CA VAL A 158 -8.87 20.15 -10.09
C VAL A 158 -8.70 18.68 -10.47
N ARG A 159 -9.81 17.91 -10.48
CA ARG A 159 -9.80 16.51 -10.93
C ARG A 159 -9.26 16.37 -12.35
N SER A 160 -9.77 17.19 -13.28
CA SER A 160 -9.33 17.16 -14.68
C SER A 160 -7.86 17.54 -14.81
N GLU A 161 -7.39 18.54 -14.05
CA GLU A 161 -5.99 18.95 -14.01
C GLU A 161 -5.08 17.83 -13.49
N VAL A 162 -5.39 17.25 -12.32
CA VAL A 162 -4.63 16.16 -11.71
C VAL A 162 -4.54 14.95 -12.66
N LYS A 163 -5.64 14.59 -13.33
CA LYS A 163 -5.63 13.55 -14.37
C LYS A 163 -4.80 13.93 -15.59
N GLY A 164 -4.87 15.20 -16.01
CA GLY A 164 -4.08 15.74 -17.12
C GLY A 164 -2.56 15.71 -16.85
N LEU A 165 -2.16 15.74 -15.58
CA LEU A 165 -0.78 15.54 -15.13
C LEU A 165 -0.32 14.07 -15.16
N GLY A 166 -1.22 13.13 -15.46
CA GLY A 166 -0.91 11.70 -15.56
C GLY A 166 -1.08 10.91 -14.25
N PHE A 167 -1.61 11.54 -13.19
CA PHE A 167 -1.88 10.84 -11.94
C PHE A 167 -3.12 9.94 -12.05
N GLN A 168 -3.03 8.74 -11.47
CA GLN A 168 -4.10 7.75 -11.51
C GLN A 168 -5.19 8.10 -10.49
N GLU A 169 -6.40 8.38 -10.95
CA GLU A 169 -7.57 8.52 -10.08
C GLU A 169 -7.94 7.16 -9.47
N TYR A 170 -8.08 7.14 -8.15
CA TYR A 170 -8.61 6.01 -7.39
C TYR A 170 -10.11 6.17 -7.12
N TYR A 171 -10.49 7.36 -6.65
CA TYR A 171 -11.86 7.69 -6.25
C TYR A 171 -12.07 9.20 -6.30
N TYR A 172 -13.29 9.64 -6.63
CA TYR A 172 -13.65 11.05 -6.57
C TYR A 172 -15.06 11.21 -6.03
N SER A 173 -15.23 12.14 -5.09
CA SER A 173 -16.50 12.52 -4.50
C SER A 173 -16.74 14.02 -4.67
N PRO A 174 -17.65 14.44 -5.57
CA PRO A 174 -17.98 15.85 -5.75
C PRO A 174 -18.58 16.48 -4.48
N GLY A 175 -19.43 15.71 -3.77
CA GLY A 175 -20.11 16.18 -2.56
C GLY A 175 -19.16 16.43 -1.40
N ALA A 176 -18.14 15.58 -1.24
CA ALA A 176 -17.10 15.76 -0.24
C ALA A 176 -15.95 16.66 -0.71
N LYS A 177 -15.93 17.06 -1.99
CA LYS A 177 -14.81 17.73 -2.65
C LYS A 177 -13.48 17.01 -2.39
N LEU A 178 -13.50 15.69 -2.60
CA LEU A 178 -12.38 14.81 -2.28
C LEU A 178 -11.98 14.02 -3.53
N LEU A 179 -10.72 14.11 -3.90
CA LEU A 179 -10.11 13.29 -4.95
C LEU A 179 -9.04 12.40 -4.32
N SER A 180 -9.16 11.09 -4.48
CA SER A 180 -8.13 10.15 -4.09
C SER A 180 -7.30 9.75 -5.32
N VAL A 181 -5.98 9.87 -5.20
CA VAL A 181 -5.00 9.51 -6.21
C VAL A 181 -4.28 8.24 -5.78
N GLN A 182 -4.12 7.31 -6.70
CA GLN A 182 -3.34 6.09 -6.50
C GLN A 182 -1.91 6.29 -6.99
N SER A 183 -0.95 5.92 -6.15
CA SER A 183 0.48 5.80 -6.45
C SER A 183 0.96 4.38 -6.11
N THR A 184 2.27 4.18 -6.07
CA THR A 184 2.92 3.01 -5.46
C THR A 184 3.32 3.32 -4.02
N GLN A 185 3.53 2.30 -3.19
CA GLN A 185 3.89 2.54 -1.79
C GLN A 185 5.28 3.20 -1.64
N THR A 186 6.17 3.02 -2.61
CA THR A 186 7.53 3.58 -2.61
C THR A 186 7.59 5.01 -3.16
N GLU A 187 6.69 5.38 -4.06
CA GLU A 187 6.69 6.71 -4.70
C GLU A 187 5.71 7.70 -4.05
N VAL A 188 4.89 7.24 -3.09
CA VAL A 188 3.81 8.05 -2.50
C VAL A 188 4.30 9.38 -1.92
N LEU A 189 5.50 9.44 -1.33
CA LEU A 189 6.06 10.69 -0.80
C LEU A 189 6.53 11.66 -1.90
N GLU A 190 7.02 11.12 -3.02
CA GLU A 190 7.42 11.91 -4.19
C GLU A 190 6.17 12.52 -4.84
N VAL A 191 5.13 11.70 -5.06
CA VAL A 191 3.83 12.16 -5.58
C VAL A 191 3.17 13.19 -4.66
N TYR A 192 3.25 13.00 -3.34
CA TYR A 192 2.76 13.99 -2.37
C TYR A 192 3.46 15.34 -2.56
N SER A 193 4.79 15.32 -2.66
CA SER A 193 5.60 16.54 -2.80
C SER A 193 5.29 17.25 -4.11
N ASP A 194 5.21 16.51 -5.23
CA ASP A 194 4.88 17.05 -6.55
C ASP A 194 3.51 17.73 -6.58
N LEU A 195 2.49 17.12 -5.99
CA LEU A 195 1.15 17.71 -5.92
C LEU A 195 1.13 18.94 -5.01
N LYS A 196 1.81 18.89 -3.87
CA LYS A 196 1.88 20.00 -2.92
C LYS A 196 2.63 21.20 -3.52
N ASP A 197 3.72 20.97 -4.26
CA ASP A 197 4.49 22.01 -4.94
C ASP A 197 3.70 22.70 -6.07
N ARG A 198 2.71 22.01 -6.64
CA ARG A 198 1.74 22.57 -7.58
C ARG A 198 0.62 23.36 -6.91
N GLY A 199 0.59 23.38 -5.58
CA GLY A 199 -0.38 24.15 -4.80
C GLY A 199 -1.65 23.37 -4.41
N PHE A 200 -1.68 22.04 -4.58
CA PHE A 200 -2.80 21.24 -4.13
C PHE A 200 -2.76 21.01 -2.61
N GLU A 201 -3.94 20.93 -1.98
CA GLU A 201 -4.06 20.54 -0.58
C GLU A 201 -4.10 19.01 -0.48
N VAL A 202 -2.97 18.41 -0.12
CA VAL A 202 -2.80 16.95 -0.13
C VAL A 202 -2.68 16.40 1.29
N GLN A 203 -3.24 15.20 1.50
CA GLN A 203 -3.05 14.39 2.70
C GLN A 203 -2.69 12.95 2.33
N LEU A 204 -1.84 12.34 3.14
CA LEU A 204 -1.50 10.92 3.04
C LEU A 204 -2.47 10.05 3.84
N GLU A 205 -2.95 8.96 3.22
CA GLU A 205 -3.74 7.95 3.91
C GLU A 205 -2.83 7.01 4.72
N VAL A 206 -3.24 6.69 5.95
CA VAL A 206 -2.54 5.74 6.82
C VAL A 206 -3.29 4.41 6.83
N VAL A 207 -2.60 3.30 6.49
CA VAL A 207 -3.18 1.96 6.49
C VAL A 207 -3.43 1.54 7.93
N ARG A 208 -4.69 1.34 8.30
CA ARG A 208 -4.99 0.65 9.56
C ARG A 208 -4.86 -0.85 9.33
N PRO A 209 -4.17 -1.60 10.20
CA PRO A 209 -4.39 -3.04 10.23
C PRO A 209 -5.89 -3.26 10.44
N HIS A 210 -6.53 -4.00 9.54
CA HIS A 210 -7.91 -4.41 9.72
C HIS A 210 -8.02 -5.01 11.12
N GLN A 211 -8.79 -4.36 12.00
CA GLN A 211 -9.26 -5.01 13.19
C GLN A 211 -10.22 -6.09 12.69
N GLN A 212 -9.70 -7.30 12.46
CA GLN A 212 -10.55 -8.47 12.38
C GLN A 212 -11.32 -8.47 13.69
N GLY A 213 -12.62 -8.22 13.60
CA GLY A 213 -13.51 -8.15 14.75
C GLY A 213 -13.31 -9.38 15.61
N ILE A 214 -13.06 -9.13 16.89
CA ILE A 214 -13.21 -10.11 17.97
C ILE A 214 -14.69 -10.42 18.12
#